data_AF-A0A0C9T1L0-F1
#
_entry.id   AF-A0A0C9T1L0-F1
#
_cell.length_a   1.000
_cell.length_b   1.000
_cell.length_c   1.000
_cell.angle_alpha   90.00
_cell.angle_beta   90.00
_cell.angle_gamma   90.00
#
_symmetry.space_group_name_H-M   'P 1'
#
loop_
_entity.id
_entity.type
_entity.pdbx_description
1 polymer ?
#
loop_
_entity_poly.entity_id
_entity_poly.type
_entity_poly.pdbx_seq_one_letter_code
_entity_poly.pdbx_strand_id
1 'polypeptide(L)'
;IAMALLNLPPSLRYRAENLYVVGIIPGPREPSLDEINHFLCPLIDFFLPAWKDGTWFTRTINHLQGRLSRSVIALAVQDLPGARKVGGNAGPTSYHMCNLCWLPKSDISNFDWELWQRRTYEECLGATQHWRDAATKKERDNIFKETRIRWSELLRLPYWDPMRSMVVDGMHNLFLGLVQFHFRDLI
;
A
#
# COMPACT_ATOMS: atom_id res chain seq x y z
N ILE A 1 -7.74 -9.48 -2.43
CA ILE A 1 -6.74 -9.16 -1.39
C ILE A 1 -6.34 -10.46 -0.71
N ALA A 2 -5.05 -10.79 -0.76
CA ALA A 2 -4.48 -11.96 -0.09
C ALA A 2 -3.34 -11.53 0.83
N MET A 3 -3.06 -12.33 1.85
CA MET A 3 -1.99 -12.09 2.82
C MET A 3 -1.10 -13.32 2.94
N ALA A 4 0.20 -13.08 3.14
CA ALA A 4 1.18 -14.09 3.46
C ALA A 4 1.63 -13.95 4.92
N LEU A 5 1.74 -15.06 5.66
CA LEU A 5 2.25 -15.05 7.02
C LEU A 5 3.78 -14.97 7.02
N LEU A 6 4.33 -13.80 7.38
CA LEU A 6 5.77 -13.56 7.38
C LEU A 6 6.53 -14.35 8.46
N ASN A 7 5.83 -14.88 9.47
CA ASN A 7 6.39 -15.74 10.50
C ASN A 7 6.80 -17.13 9.96
N LEU A 8 6.31 -17.53 8.79
CA LEU A 8 6.75 -18.76 8.14
C LEU A 8 8.14 -18.60 7.49
N PRO A 9 8.92 -19.68 7.37
CA PRO A 9 10.13 -19.70 6.54
C PRO A 9 9.83 -19.21 5.10
N PRO A 10 10.76 -18.48 4.45
CA PRO A 10 10.53 -17.90 3.12
C PRO A 10 10.01 -18.89 2.07
N SER A 11 10.48 -20.13 2.09
CA SER A 11 10.07 -21.20 1.16
C SER A 11 8.62 -21.68 1.33
N LEU A 12 7.95 -21.28 2.42
CA LEU A 12 6.59 -21.66 2.74
C LEU A 12 5.58 -20.51 2.58
N ARG A 13 6.01 -19.25 2.70
CA ARG A 13 5.14 -18.06 2.79
C ARG A 13 4.13 -17.91 1.65
N TYR A 14 4.54 -18.23 0.43
CA TYR A 14 3.76 -18.01 -0.79
C TYR A 14 3.21 -19.30 -1.40
N ARG A 15 3.28 -20.41 -0.67
CA ARG A 15 2.56 -21.62 -1.08
C ARG A 15 1.07 -21.39 -0.95
N ALA A 16 0.28 -21.91 -1.90
CA ALA A 16 -1.16 -21.64 -1.97
C ALA A 16 -1.89 -22.00 -0.66
N GLU A 17 -1.48 -23.07 0.02
CA GLU A 17 -2.03 -23.51 1.30
C GLU A 17 -1.73 -22.57 2.50
N ASN A 18 -0.76 -21.67 2.37
CA ASN A 18 -0.33 -20.73 3.42
C ASN A 18 -0.76 -19.28 3.15
N LEU A 19 -1.48 -19.03 2.06
CA LEU A 19 -2.02 -17.71 1.72
C LEU A 19 -3.45 -17.56 2.25
N TYR A 20 -3.71 -16.45 2.93
CA TYR A 20 -5.04 -16.12 3.44
C TYR A 20 -5.74 -15.18 2.48
N VAL A 21 -6.88 -15.59 1.94
CA VAL A 21 -7.77 -14.70 1.18
C VAL A 21 -8.59 -13.90 2.19
N VAL A 22 -8.34 -12.58 2.25
CA VAL A 22 -8.98 -11.70 3.24
C VAL A 22 -10.03 -10.77 2.62
N GLY A 23 -10.09 -10.71 1.29
CA GLY A 23 -11.11 -9.93 0.60
C GLY A 23 -11.15 -10.25 -0.88
N ILE A 24 -12.35 -10.22 -1.46
CA ILE A 24 -12.58 -10.41 -2.89
C ILE A 24 -13.20 -9.12 -3.42
N ILE A 25 -12.56 -8.55 -4.44
CA ILE A 25 -13.09 -7.39 -5.14
C ILE A 25 -13.89 -7.94 -6.33
N PRO A 26 -15.22 -7.75 -6.38
CA PRO A 26 -16.02 -8.28 -7.46
C PRO A 26 -15.70 -7.56 -8.77
N GLY A 27 -15.61 -8.31 -9.87
CA GLY A 27 -15.57 -7.76 -11.21
C GLY A 27 -16.97 -7.32 -11.69
N PRO A 28 -17.10 -6.81 -12.92
CA PRO A 28 -16.09 -6.76 -13.98
C PRO A 28 -15.21 -5.50 -13.97
N ARG A 29 -15.56 -4.49 -13.17
CA ARG A 29 -14.80 -3.23 -13.08
C ARG A 29 -14.03 -3.18 -11.78
N GLU A 30 -12.82 -2.66 -11.87
CA GLU A 30 -12.00 -2.39 -10.69
C GLU A 30 -12.59 -1.21 -9.89
N PRO A 31 -12.48 -1.20 -8.54
CA PRO A 31 -12.85 -0.07 -7.72
C PRO A 31 -12.22 1.22 -8.22
N SER A 32 -13.04 2.26 -8.32
CA SER A 32 -12.59 3.57 -8.72
C SER A 32 -11.95 4.26 -7.52
N LEU A 33 -10.76 4.83 -7.75
CA LEU A 33 -10.16 5.80 -6.85
C LEU A 33 -10.12 5.35 -5.37
N ASP A 34 -10.92 5.95 -4.51
CA ASP A 34 -11.01 5.71 -3.07
C ASP A 34 -12.03 4.64 -2.67
N GLU A 35 -12.80 4.07 -3.60
CA GLU A 35 -13.74 2.95 -3.32
C GLU A 35 -13.02 1.71 -2.80
N ILE A 36 -11.72 1.56 -3.10
CA ILE A 36 -10.87 0.49 -2.56
C ILE A 36 -10.85 0.51 -1.03
N ASN A 37 -11.04 1.68 -0.41
CA ASN A 37 -11.11 1.83 1.04
C ASN A 37 -12.27 1.03 1.64
N HIS A 38 -13.39 0.86 0.94
CA HIS A 38 -14.50 0.03 1.43
C HIS A 38 -14.11 -1.44 1.57
N PHE A 39 -13.17 -1.92 0.76
CA PHE A 39 -12.65 -3.29 0.85
C PHE A 39 -11.51 -3.42 1.87
N LEU A 40 -10.75 -2.34 2.10
CA LEU A 40 -9.70 -2.31 3.10
C LEU A 40 -10.26 -2.13 4.52
N CYS A 41 -11.35 -1.39 4.69
CA CYS A 41 -11.90 -1.04 6.00
C CYS A 41 -12.10 -2.27 6.93
N PRO A 42 -12.75 -3.38 6.52
CA PRO A 42 -12.91 -4.55 7.39
C PRO A 42 -11.57 -5.20 7.79
N LEU A 43 -10.59 -5.18 6.89
CA LEU A 43 -9.25 -5.67 7.18
C LEU A 43 -8.57 -4.81 8.24
N ILE A 44 -8.66 -3.49 8.10
CA ILE A 44 -8.07 -2.54 9.05
C ILE A 44 -8.79 -2.58 10.41
N ASP A 45 -10.12 -2.75 10.42
CA ASP A 45 -10.91 -2.92 11.63
C ASP A 45 -10.49 -4.16 12.43
N PHE A 46 -10.03 -5.22 11.76
CA PHE A 46 -9.46 -6.39 12.42
C PHE A 46 -8.05 -6.13 12.96
N PHE A 47 -7.17 -5.53 12.15
CA PHE A 47 -5.75 -5.37 12.50
C PHE A 47 -5.49 -4.28 13.53
N LEU A 48 -6.32 -3.24 13.59
CA LEU A 48 -6.14 -2.14 14.54
C LEU A 48 -6.19 -2.60 16.01
N PRO A 49 -7.23 -3.32 16.50
CA PRO A 49 -7.23 -3.89 17.84
C PRO A 49 -6.23 -5.06 17.98
N ALA A 50 -6.04 -5.88 16.94
CA ALA A 50 -5.07 -6.97 16.98
C ALA A 50 -3.61 -6.47 17.16
N TRP A 51 -3.33 -5.22 16.79
CA TRP A 51 -2.07 -4.56 17.10
C TRP A 51 -2.07 -3.93 18.50
N LYS A 52 -3.07 -3.08 18.80
CA LYS A 52 -3.12 -2.29 20.05
C LYS A 52 -3.25 -3.19 21.28
N ASP A 53 -4.27 -4.04 21.26
CA ASP A 53 -4.67 -4.87 22.39
C ASP A 53 -4.11 -6.28 22.24
N GLY A 54 -4.05 -6.78 21.01
CA GLY A 54 -3.69 -8.16 20.70
C GLY A 54 -4.90 -9.11 20.75
N THR A 55 -4.70 -10.32 20.24
CA THR A 55 -5.67 -11.42 20.31
C THR A 55 -5.23 -12.41 21.37
N TRP A 56 -6.08 -12.65 22.37
CA TRP A 56 -5.84 -13.69 23.37
C TRP A 56 -6.27 -15.05 22.84
N PHE A 57 -5.31 -15.96 22.69
CA PHE A 57 -5.58 -17.36 22.39
C PHE A 57 -5.66 -18.13 23.70
N THR A 58 -6.79 -18.80 23.96
CA THR A 58 -7.00 -19.55 25.21
C THR A 58 -6.04 -20.73 25.36
N ARG A 59 -5.58 -21.30 24.24
CA ARG A 59 -4.61 -22.40 24.23
C ARG A 59 -3.88 -22.49 22.88
N THR A 60 -2.59 -22.80 22.91
CA THR A 60 -1.80 -23.22 21.74
C THR A 60 -0.97 -24.45 22.10
N ILE A 61 -0.35 -25.12 21.11
CA ILE A 61 0.43 -26.35 21.35
C ILE A 61 1.54 -26.18 22.40
N ASN A 62 2.20 -25.02 22.40
CA ASN A 62 3.31 -24.71 23.32
C ASN A 62 2.86 -23.87 24.53
N HIS A 63 1.60 -23.44 24.59
CA HIS A 63 1.07 -22.60 25.68
C HIS A 63 -0.32 -23.07 26.08
N LEU A 64 -0.38 -24.00 27.02
CA LEU A 64 -1.64 -24.58 27.51
C LEU A 64 -2.51 -23.61 28.30
N GLN A 65 -1.90 -22.59 28.92
CA GLN A 65 -2.57 -21.53 29.68
C GLN A 65 -2.97 -20.32 28.82
N GLY A 66 -2.81 -20.44 27.51
CA GLY A 66 -3.06 -19.38 26.55
C GLY A 66 -1.87 -18.46 26.32
N ARG A 67 -2.02 -17.57 25.33
CA ARG A 67 -1.00 -16.59 24.94
C ARG A 67 -1.63 -15.41 24.22
N LEU A 68 -1.12 -14.22 24.52
CA LEU A 68 -1.41 -13.02 23.73
C LEU A 68 -0.57 -13.01 22.45
N SER A 69 -1.20 -12.80 21.31
CA SER A 69 -0.52 -12.58 20.03
C SER A 69 -0.90 -11.21 19.48
N ARG A 70 0.07 -10.49 18.93
CA ARG A 70 -0.17 -9.25 18.18
C ARG A 70 0.03 -9.50 16.69
N SER A 71 -0.80 -8.87 15.90
CA SER A 71 -0.80 -9.01 14.43
C SER A 71 -0.54 -7.67 13.79
N VAL A 72 0.27 -7.66 12.73
CA VAL A 72 0.69 -6.44 12.03
C VAL A 72 0.67 -6.68 10.53
N ILE A 73 0.25 -5.68 9.77
CA ILE A 73 0.45 -5.63 8.32
C ILE A 73 1.79 -4.93 8.08
N ALA A 74 2.81 -5.68 7.68
CA ALA A 74 4.14 -5.12 7.50
C ALA A 74 4.30 -4.38 6.16
N LEU A 75 3.84 -5.03 5.07
CA LEU A 75 4.06 -4.58 3.70
C LEU A 75 2.80 -4.78 2.85
N ALA A 76 2.57 -3.88 1.90
CA ALA A 76 1.60 -4.03 0.83
C ALA A 76 2.36 -4.17 -0.50
N VAL A 77 2.16 -5.32 -1.15
CA VAL A 77 2.73 -5.66 -2.46
C VAL A 77 1.59 -5.59 -3.48
N GLN A 78 1.76 -4.77 -4.51
CA GLN A 78 0.81 -4.60 -5.61
C GLN A 78 1.61 -4.19 -6.86
N ASP A 79 1.02 -4.37 -8.03
CA ASP A 79 1.50 -3.65 -9.22
C ASP A 79 1.38 -2.12 -9.02
N LEU A 80 1.99 -1.34 -9.92
CA LEU A 80 2.03 0.11 -9.75
C LEU A 80 0.62 0.74 -9.70
N PRO A 81 -0.33 0.42 -10.61
CA PRO A 81 -1.71 0.92 -10.51
C PRO A 81 -2.41 0.58 -9.19
N GLY A 82 -2.32 -0.68 -8.74
CA GLY A 82 -2.91 -1.13 -7.48
C GLY A 82 -2.29 -0.41 -6.29
N ALA A 83 -0.97 -0.24 -6.28
CA ALA A 83 -0.26 0.49 -5.24
C ALA A 83 -0.73 1.96 -5.13
N ARG A 84 -0.99 2.64 -6.25
CA ARG A 84 -1.51 4.02 -6.24
C ARG A 84 -2.93 4.12 -5.68
N LYS A 85 -3.78 3.13 -5.94
CA LYS A 85 -5.15 3.10 -5.38
C LYS A 85 -5.12 2.79 -3.90
N VAL A 86 -4.45 1.71 -3.50
CA VAL A 86 -4.32 1.28 -2.10
C VAL A 86 -3.63 2.36 -1.25
N GLY A 87 -2.57 2.99 -1.75
CA GLY A 87 -1.83 4.05 -1.05
C GLY A 87 -2.44 5.46 -1.17
N GLY A 88 -3.53 5.64 -1.93
CA GLY A 88 -4.18 6.94 -2.13
C GLY A 88 -3.40 7.91 -3.02
N ASN A 89 -2.30 7.51 -3.64
CA ASN A 89 -1.49 8.38 -4.50
C ASN A 89 -2.09 8.57 -5.90
N ALA A 90 -1.55 9.52 -6.66
CA ALA A 90 -1.86 9.70 -8.07
C ALA A 90 -1.27 8.59 -8.94
N GLY A 91 -1.92 8.35 -10.09
CA GLY A 91 -1.53 7.32 -11.04
C GLY A 91 -0.15 7.57 -11.68
N PRO A 92 0.40 6.55 -12.38
CA PRO A 92 1.74 6.60 -12.97
C PRO A 92 1.91 7.67 -14.06
N THR A 93 0.81 8.20 -14.60
CA THR A 93 0.81 9.25 -15.63
C THR A 93 0.71 10.67 -15.07
N SER A 94 0.61 10.82 -13.74
CA SER A 94 0.53 12.13 -13.08
C SER A 94 1.81 12.94 -13.26
N TYR A 95 1.70 14.27 -13.12
CA TYR A 95 2.85 15.17 -13.10
C TYR A 95 3.85 14.79 -12.00
N HIS A 96 3.37 14.45 -10.80
CA HIS A 96 4.20 13.79 -9.78
C HIS A 96 3.74 12.34 -9.62
N MET A 97 4.48 11.42 -10.24
CA MET A 97 4.15 9.99 -10.32
C MET A 97 4.70 9.16 -9.15
N CYS A 98 5.69 9.67 -8.43
CA CYS A 98 6.39 8.95 -7.37
C CYS A 98 5.76 9.22 -5.98
N ASN A 99 5.65 8.19 -5.15
CA ASN A 99 5.24 8.32 -3.73
C ASN A 99 6.40 8.73 -2.81
N LEU A 100 7.64 8.74 -3.30
CA LEU A 100 8.83 8.98 -2.48
C LEU A 100 9.50 10.33 -2.76
N CYS A 101 9.24 10.94 -3.91
CA CYS A 101 9.85 12.20 -4.30
C CYS A 101 8.88 13.10 -5.07
N TRP A 102 9.30 14.34 -5.26
CA TRP A 102 8.59 15.38 -6.00
C TRP A 102 9.06 15.52 -7.45
N LEU A 103 9.88 14.58 -7.96
CA LEU A 103 10.38 14.63 -9.34
C LEU A 103 9.20 14.69 -10.33
N PRO A 104 9.14 15.70 -11.21
CA PRO A 104 8.16 15.77 -12.27
C PRO A 104 8.33 14.64 -13.28
N LYS A 105 7.23 14.17 -13.88
CA LYS A 105 7.27 13.16 -14.94
C LYS A 105 8.07 13.64 -16.16
N SER A 106 8.06 14.94 -16.45
CA SER A 106 8.89 15.52 -17.52
C SER A 106 10.38 15.34 -17.27
N ASP A 107 10.79 15.10 -16.03
CA ASP A 107 12.18 14.92 -15.61
C ASP A 107 12.46 13.47 -15.15
N ILE A 108 11.64 12.49 -15.60
CA ILE A 108 11.76 11.09 -15.19
C ILE A 108 13.13 10.45 -15.54
N SER A 109 13.85 11.03 -16.49
CA SER A 109 15.19 10.58 -16.91
C SER A 109 16.33 11.21 -16.11
N ASN A 110 16.03 12.05 -15.12
CA ASN A 110 17.02 12.56 -14.18
C ASN A 110 17.39 11.42 -13.22
N PHE A 111 18.65 10.98 -13.23
CA PHE A 111 19.16 9.90 -12.38
C PHE A 111 20.00 10.40 -11.19
N ASP A 112 20.14 11.72 -11.03
CA ASP A 112 20.91 12.36 -9.96
C ASP A 112 20.11 12.38 -8.65
N TRP A 113 19.87 11.19 -8.11
CA TRP A 113 18.93 10.94 -7.01
C TRP A 113 19.26 11.68 -5.72
N GLU A 114 20.52 12.09 -5.53
CA GLU A 114 20.97 12.92 -4.41
C GLU A 114 20.35 14.34 -4.45
N LEU A 115 20.00 14.82 -5.65
CA LEU A 115 19.38 16.13 -5.86
C LEU A 115 17.84 16.06 -5.79
N TRP A 116 17.26 14.86 -5.75
CA TRP A 116 15.81 14.72 -5.76
C TRP A 116 15.21 15.16 -4.42
N GLN A 117 14.27 16.09 -4.48
CA GLN A 117 13.46 16.44 -3.31
C GLN A 117 12.58 15.24 -2.92
N ARG A 118 12.86 14.66 -1.76
CA ARG A 118 12.09 13.56 -1.18
C ARG A 118 10.81 14.11 -0.53
N ARG A 119 9.74 13.32 -0.60
CA ARG A 119 8.54 13.54 0.23
C ARG A 119 8.88 13.18 1.67
N THR A 120 8.29 13.87 2.63
CA THR A 120 8.34 13.47 4.04
C THR A 120 7.06 12.75 4.47
N TYR A 121 7.15 12.01 5.57
CA TYR A 121 5.98 11.35 6.15
C TYR A 121 4.94 12.39 6.59
N GLU A 122 5.39 13.48 7.21
CA GLU A 122 4.58 14.57 7.72
C GLU A 122 3.84 15.31 6.59
N GLU A 123 4.53 15.60 5.48
CA GLU A 123 3.92 16.15 4.27
C GLU A 123 2.81 15.25 3.74
N CYS A 124 3.10 13.95 3.61
CA CYS A 124 2.14 12.98 3.09
C CYS A 124 0.94 12.82 4.02
N LEU A 125 1.18 12.71 5.32
CA LEU A 125 0.14 12.56 6.32
C LEU A 125 -0.74 13.80 6.38
N GLY A 126 -0.14 15.00 6.41
CA GLY A 126 -0.87 16.27 6.43
C GLY A 126 -1.75 16.44 5.19
N ALA A 127 -1.23 16.17 4.00
CA ALA A 127 -2.00 16.17 2.75
C ALA A 127 -3.17 15.17 2.79
N THR A 128 -2.92 13.98 3.34
CA THR A 128 -3.93 12.93 3.44
C THR A 128 -5.05 13.30 4.41
N GLN A 129 -4.71 13.83 5.58
CA GLN A 129 -5.68 14.29 6.58
C GLN A 129 -6.50 15.45 6.04
N HIS A 130 -5.85 16.43 5.39
CA HIS A 130 -6.54 17.54 4.74
C HIS A 130 -7.54 17.04 3.68
N TRP A 131 -7.15 16.06 2.86
CA TRP A 131 -8.08 15.44 1.90
C TRP A 131 -9.25 14.72 2.60
N ARG A 132 -8.99 13.94 3.66
CA ARG A 132 -10.02 13.21 4.40
C ARG A 132 -11.06 14.16 5.00
N ASP A 133 -10.58 15.20 5.66
CA ASP A 133 -11.37 16.13 6.47
C ASP A 133 -12.06 17.22 5.64
N ALA A 134 -11.73 17.33 4.35
CA ALA A 134 -12.43 18.20 3.41
C ALA A 134 -13.93 17.85 3.32
N ALA A 135 -14.78 18.87 3.38
CA ALA A 135 -16.23 18.73 3.52
C ALA A 135 -16.90 18.32 2.20
N THR A 136 -16.33 18.73 1.07
CA THR A 136 -16.93 18.50 -0.25
C THR A 136 -16.02 17.68 -1.17
N LYS A 137 -16.64 16.94 -2.10
CA LYS A 137 -15.91 16.27 -3.17
C LYS A 137 -15.07 17.24 -4.00
N LYS A 138 -15.56 18.45 -4.24
CA LYS A 138 -14.86 19.48 -4.99
C LYS A 138 -13.56 19.93 -4.30
N GLU A 139 -13.59 20.10 -2.99
CA GLU A 139 -12.38 20.41 -2.19
C GLU A 139 -11.39 19.24 -2.24
N ARG A 140 -11.87 18.00 -2.06
CA ARG A 140 -11.05 16.79 -2.21
C ARG A 140 -10.37 16.72 -3.57
N ASP A 141 -11.09 17.02 -4.64
CA ASP A 141 -10.55 17.03 -5.99
C ASP A 141 -9.47 18.12 -6.18
N ASN A 142 -9.64 19.28 -5.56
CA ASN A 142 -8.65 20.35 -5.59
C ASN A 142 -7.39 19.99 -4.79
N ILE A 143 -7.55 19.48 -3.56
CA ILE A 143 -6.43 19.01 -2.73
C ILE A 143 -5.66 17.91 -3.45
N PHE A 144 -6.36 16.97 -4.10
CA PHE A 144 -5.70 15.91 -4.87
C PHE A 144 -4.97 16.46 -6.10
N LYS A 145 -5.50 17.49 -6.77
CA LYS A 145 -4.80 18.15 -7.88
C LYS A 145 -3.49 18.79 -7.44
N GLU A 146 -3.41 19.29 -6.21
CA GLU A 146 -2.20 19.93 -5.69
C GLU A 146 -1.23 18.89 -5.13
N THR A 147 -1.70 18.06 -4.19
CA THR A 147 -0.85 17.18 -3.36
C THR A 147 -0.55 15.83 -4.00
N ARG A 148 -1.41 15.38 -4.94
CA ARG A 148 -1.42 14.04 -5.54
C ARG A 148 -1.69 12.90 -4.56
N ILE A 149 -2.31 13.20 -3.42
CA ILE A 149 -2.54 12.26 -2.33
C ILE A 149 -4.02 12.31 -1.89
N ARG A 150 -4.53 11.16 -1.47
CA ARG A 150 -5.88 10.92 -0.94
C ARG A 150 -5.79 10.02 0.28
N TRP A 151 -6.89 9.91 1.01
CA TRP A 151 -7.01 9.00 2.15
C TRP A 151 -6.91 7.53 1.75
N SER A 152 -6.14 6.79 2.56
CA SER A 152 -6.07 5.33 2.55
C SER A 152 -6.43 4.83 3.94
N GLU A 153 -7.27 3.80 4.01
CA GLU A 153 -7.62 3.14 5.28
C GLU A 153 -6.40 2.59 6.01
N LEU A 154 -5.31 2.29 5.31
CA LEU A 154 -4.06 1.82 5.91
C LEU A 154 -3.49 2.83 6.91
N LEU A 155 -3.74 4.14 6.73
CA LEU A 155 -3.26 5.19 7.64
C LEU A 155 -3.98 5.21 9.00
N ARG A 156 -5.03 4.42 9.19
CA ARG A 156 -5.61 4.18 10.54
C ARG A 156 -4.70 3.30 11.40
N LEU A 157 -3.81 2.52 10.79
CA LEU A 157 -2.84 1.71 11.51
C LEU A 157 -1.70 2.62 12.02
N PRO A 158 -1.46 2.69 13.34
CA PRO A 158 -0.52 3.67 13.92
C PRO A 158 0.94 3.41 13.56
N TYR A 159 1.26 2.22 13.06
CA TYR A 159 2.60 1.81 12.64
C TYR A 159 2.81 1.91 11.11
N TRP A 160 1.78 2.30 10.36
CA TRP A 160 1.84 2.28 8.91
C TRP A 160 2.53 3.53 8.36
N ASP A 161 3.59 3.30 7.61
CA ASP A 161 4.28 4.34 6.85
C ASP A 161 4.13 4.05 5.35
N PRO A 162 3.34 4.83 4.59
CA PRO A 162 3.10 4.58 3.18
C PRO A 162 4.36 4.71 2.31
N MET A 163 5.41 5.38 2.81
CA MET A 163 6.68 5.49 2.10
C MET A 163 7.58 4.25 2.29
N ARG A 164 7.39 3.48 3.36
CA ARG A 164 8.23 2.33 3.70
C ARG A 164 7.52 0.99 3.52
N SER A 165 6.20 0.98 3.70
CA SER A 165 5.39 -0.23 3.69
C SER A 165 4.77 -0.55 2.32
N MET A 166 4.77 0.41 1.38
CA MET A 166 4.38 0.17 -0.02
C MET A 166 5.59 -0.29 -0.83
N VAL A 167 5.71 -1.60 -1.07
CA VAL A 167 6.87 -2.16 -1.77
C VAL A 167 6.65 -2.27 -3.27
N VAL A 168 7.73 -2.11 -4.02
CA VAL A 168 7.75 -2.32 -5.46
C VAL A 168 7.62 -3.81 -5.75
N ASP A 169 6.63 -4.19 -6.55
CA ASP A 169 6.47 -5.56 -6.99
C ASP A 169 7.56 -5.93 -8.00
N GLY A 170 8.48 -6.80 -7.56
CA GLY A 170 9.58 -7.27 -8.39
C GLY A 170 9.12 -8.05 -9.62
N MET A 171 7.98 -8.74 -9.57
CA MET A 171 7.48 -9.49 -10.73
C MET A 171 7.08 -8.54 -11.85
N HIS A 172 6.21 -7.58 -11.54
CA HIS A 172 5.72 -6.63 -12.54
C HIS A 172 6.79 -5.61 -12.96
N ASN A 173 7.62 -5.14 -12.03
CA ASN A 173 8.63 -4.13 -12.35
C ASN A 173 9.87 -4.72 -13.04
N LEU A 174 10.44 -5.80 -12.50
CA LEU A 174 11.69 -6.35 -13.03
C LEU A 174 11.43 -7.28 -14.22
N PHE A 175 10.59 -8.31 -14.05
CA PHE A 175 10.42 -9.33 -15.10
C PHE A 175 9.51 -8.84 -16.23
N LEU A 176 8.32 -8.33 -15.91
CA LEU A 176 7.35 -7.89 -16.91
C LEU A 176 7.57 -6.45 -17.39
N GLY A 177 8.36 -5.67 -16.66
CA GLY A 177 8.77 -4.33 -17.04
C GLY A 177 10.12 -4.35 -17.74
N LEU A 178 11.20 -4.30 -16.94
CA LEU A 178 12.56 -4.09 -17.45
C LEU A 178 13.06 -5.21 -18.37
N VAL A 179 12.96 -6.47 -17.94
CA VAL A 179 13.46 -7.62 -18.71
C VAL A 179 12.67 -7.74 -20.02
N GLN A 180 11.34 -7.67 -19.94
CA GLN A 180 10.50 -7.72 -21.13
C GLN A 180 10.84 -6.60 -22.13
N PHE A 181 10.95 -5.36 -21.67
CA PHE A 181 11.31 -4.21 -22.52
C PHE A 181 12.68 -4.40 -23.18
N HIS A 182 13.68 -4.84 -22.41
CA HIS A 182 15.03 -5.04 -22.91
C HIS A 182 15.09 -6.05 -24.07
N PHE A 183 14.38 -7.17 -23.95
CA PHE A 183 14.41 -8.24 -24.96
C PHE A 183 13.41 -8.07 -26.12
N ARG A 184 12.49 -7.12 -26.04
CA ARG A 184 11.46 -6.93 -27.09
C ARG A 184 11.61 -5.61 -27.85
N ASP A 185 12.12 -4.58 -27.18
CA ASP A 185 12.13 -3.22 -27.71
C ASP A 185 13.54 -2.65 -27.88
N LEU A 186 14.56 -3.21 -27.21
CA LEU A 186 15.95 -2.74 -27.31
C LEU A 186 16.88 -3.66 -28.10
N ILE A 187 16.80 -4.98 -27.88
CA ILE A 187 17.55 -6.02 -28.60
C ILE A 187 16.64 -6.64 -29.65
#